data_AF-A0A3P7JAT2-F1
#
_entry.id   AF-A0A3P7JAT2-F1
#
_cell.length_a   1.000
_cell.length_b   1.000
_cell.length_c   1.000
_cell.angle_alpha   90.00
_cell.angle_beta   90.00
_cell.angle_gamma   90.00
#
_symmetry.space_group_name_H-M   'P 1'
#
loop_
_entity.id
_entity.type
_entity.pdbx_description
1 polymer ?
#
loop_
_entity_poly.entity_id
_entity_poly.type
_entity_poly.pdbx_seq_one_letter_code
_entity_poly.pdbx_strand_id
1 'polypeptide(L)'
;MTKDTIDTSQWKIDKTYLYESYYILMIEAMFRSDLIELSRNSTAKILSIGLGGGTIDSFLHEVFPQMDITVVEISRRILDMAKKWFGLVEDDHHRVEIVDGITFLAEKAKIGRMRNIQPSIPGDHYDAILVDACPAEPVEGIKCPSRSFYSERVLEDIAKLLPAKGKFGS
;
A
#
# COMPACT_ATOMS: atom_id res chain seq x y z
N MET A 1 30.98 5.35 32.28
CA MET A 1 29.74 4.69 31.80
C MET A 1 29.58 5.06 30.34
N THR A 2 29.99 4.18 29.44
CA THR A 2 29.77 4.34 27.99
C THR A 2 28.31 4.03 27.70
N LYS A 3 27.64 4.89 26.93
CA LYS A 3 26.26 4.64 26.45
C LYS A 3 26.27 3.37 25.62
N ASP A 4 25.78 2.27 26.19
CA ASP A 4 25.51 1.04 25.44
C ASP A 4 24.44 1.36 24.38
N THR A 5 24.88 1.49 23.13
CA THR A 5 23.96 1.64 22.00
C THR A 5 23.34 0.27 21.72
N ILE A 6 22.08 0.11 22.08
CA ILE A 6 21.28 -1.08 21.77
C ILE A 6 21.03 -1.09 20.26
N ASP A 7 21.49 -2.13 19.57
CA ASP A 7 21.20 -2.34 18.15
C ASP A 7 19.78 -2.91 17.97
N THR A 8 18.84 -2.04 17.66
CA THR A 8 17.43 -2.41 17.44
C THR A 8 17.19 -3.10 16.11
N SER A 9 18.18 -3.19 15.20
CA SER A 9 18.02 -3.87 13.90
C SER A 9 17.92 -5.38 14.04
N GLN A 10 18.35 -5.90 15.20
CA GLN A 10 18.33 -7.33 15.52
C GLN A 10 17.03 -7.77 16.20
N TRP A 11 16.11 -6.84 16.47
CA TRP A 11 14.86 -7.15 17.16
C TRP A 11 13.90 -7.85 16.21
N LYS A 12 13.30 -8.94 16.69
CA LYS A 12 12.21 -9.59 15.96
C LYS A 12 10.95 -8.75 16.09
N ILE A 13 10.32 -8.47 14.95
CA ILE A 13 9.07 -7.73 14.88
C ILE A 13 7.94 -8.72 14.68
N ASP A 14 6.92 -8.62 15.52
CA ASP A 14 5.68 -9.36 15.34
C ASP A 14 4.84 -8.64 14.27
N LYS A 15 4.75 -9.26 13.09
CA LYS A 15 3.97 -8.75 11.96
C LYS A 15 2.52 -9.22 11.99
N THR A 16 2.11 -10.00 12.98
CA THR A 16 0.76 -10.58 13.07
C THR A 16 -0.18 -9.76 13.95
N TYR A 17 0.32 -8.67 14.55
CA TYR A 17 -0.43 -7.84 15.48
C TYR A 17 -0.39 -6.37 15.09
N LEU A 18 -1.56 -5.74 15.05
CA LEU A 18 -1.72 -4.29 14.82
C LEU A 18 -2.30 -3.65 16.09
N TYR A 19 -1.66 -2.58 16.55
CA TYR A 19 -2.09 -1.85 17.73
C TYR A 19 -2.83 -0.54 17.38
N GLU A 20 -2.41 0.13 16.31
CA GLU A 20 -2.96 1.40 15.85
C GLU A 20 -4.33 1.20 15.19
N SER A 21 -5.37 1.83 15.74
CA SER A 21 -6.75 1.72 15.23
C SER A 21 -6.89 2.22 13.80
N TYR A 22 -6.05 3.18 13.38
CA TYR A 22 -6.03 3.68 12.00
C TYR A 22 -5.74 2.57 10.99
N TYR A 23 -4.68 1.77 11.22
CA TYR A 23 -4.31 0.67 10.33
C TYR A 23 -5.35 -0.45 10.32
N ILE A 24 -5.94 -0.74 11.48
CA ILE A 24 -7.04 -1.71 11.58
C ILE A 24 -8.23 -1.25 10.73
N LEU A 25 -8.61 0.03 10.80
CA LEU A 25 -9.74 0.56 10.02
C LEU A 25 -9.47 0.50 8.51
N MET A 26 -8.25 0.81 8.05
CA MET A 26 -7.89 0.71 6.64
C MET A 26 -8.02 -0.73 6.13
N ILE A 27 -7.49 -1.70 6.89
CA ILE A 27 -7.56 -3.13 6.53
C ILE A 27 -9.00 -3.62 6.60
N GLU A 28 -9.78 -3.28 7.63
CA GLU A 28 -11.19 -3.64 7.70
C GLU A 28 -11.99 -3.09 6.51
N ALA A 29 -11.75 -1.84 6.10
CA ALA A 29 -12.45 -1.23 4.98
C ALA A 29 -12.26 -2.02 3.68
N MET A 30 -11.09 -2.62 3.49
CA MET A 30 -10.77 -3.50 2.36
C MET A 30 -11.70 -4.73 2.32
N PHE A 31 -11.88 -5.39 3.47
CA PHE A 31 -12.71 -6.61 3.62
C PHE A 31 -14.22 -6.36 3.70
N ARG A 32 -14.68 -5.10 3.82
CA ARG A 32 -16.12 -4.77 3.81
C ARG A 32 -16.76 -4.88 2.42
N SER A 33 -16.00 -5.24 1.40
CA SER A 33 -16.52 -5.50 0.06
C SER A 33 -16.64 -6.99 -0.19
N ASP A 34 -17.63 -7.40 -0.98
CA ASP A 34 -17.76 -8.79 -1.45
C ASP A 34 -16.67 -9.20 -2.46
N LEU A 35 -15.65 -8.36 -2.67
CA LEU A 35 -14.54 -8.64 -3.60
C LEU A 35 -13.35 -9.33 -2.93
N ILE A 36 -13.13 -9.07 -1.64
CA ILE A 36 -11.96 -9.57 -0.93
C ILE A 36 -12.43 -10.47 0.20
N GLU A 37 -12.19 -11.77 0.03
CA GLU A 37 -12.51 -12.75 1.06
C GLU A 37 -11.56 -12.60 2.26
N LEU A 38 -12.12 -12.56 3.47
CA LEU A 38 -11.35 -12.62 4.72
C LEU A 38 -10.87 -14.06 4.96
N SER A 39 -9.89 -14.49 4.17
CA SER A 39 -9.34 -15.84 4.16
C SER A 39 -7.84 -15.79 3.93
N ARG A 40 -7.06 -16.63 4.63
CA ARG A 40 -5.59 -16.73 4.44
C ARG A 40 -5.20 -17.10 3.01
N ASN A 41 -6.12 -17.70 2.24
CA ASN A 41 -5.91 -18.08 0.85
C ASN A 41 -6.35 -17.01 -0.15
N SER A 42 -6.75 -15.82 0.32
CA SER A 42 -7.15 -14.71 -0.53
C SER A 42 -6.00 -14.31 -1.46
N THR A 43 -6.28 -14.28 -2.76
CA THR A 43 -5.32 -13.89 -3.81
C THR A 43 -5.53 -12.44 -4.27
N ALA A 44 -6.10 -11.60 -3.40
CA ALA A 44 -6.47 -10.24 -3.73
C ALA A 44 -5.24 -9.41 -4.14
N LYS A 45 -5.41 -8.56 -5.16
CA LYS A 45 -4.39 -7.63 -5.64
C LYS A 45 -4.51 -6.31 -4.92
N ILE A 46 -3.51 -5.97 -4.10
CA ILE A 46 -3.52 -4.79 -3.26
C ILE A 46 -2.49 -3.79 -3.77
N LEU A 47 -2.90 -2.54 -3.94
CA LEU A 47 -1.99 -1.41 -4.12
C LEU A 47 -1.96 -0.59 -2.84
N SER A 48 -0.78 -0.38 -2.28
CA SER A 48 -0.54 0.48 -1.13
C SER A 48 0.33 1.65 -1.54
N ILE A 49 -0.11 2.88 -1.33
CA ILE A 49 0.66 4.09 -1.66
C ILE A 49 1.11 4.75 -0.36
N GLY A 50 2.42 4.75 -0.14
CA GLY A 50 3.07 5.11 1.12
C GLY A 50 3.47 3.85 1.89
N LEU A 51 4.77 3.59 2.02
CA LEU A 51 5.29 2.43 2.75
C LEU A 51 5.39 2.72 4.25
N GLY A 52 5.90 3.90 4.62
CA GLY A 52 6.25 4.20 6.01
C GLY A 52 7.17 3.13 6.60
N GLY A 53 6.80 2.56 7.75
CA GLY A 53 7.52 1.43 8.36
C GLY A 53 7.22 0.06 7.71
N GLY A 54 6.26 -0.02 6.79
CA GLY A 54 5.78 -1.26 6.17
C GLY A 54 4.81 -2.06 7.04
N THR A 55 4.17 -1.42 8.02
CA THR A 55 3.31 -2.09 9.02
C THR A 55 2.09 -2.77 8.39
N ILE A 56 1.31 -2.05 7.59
CA ILE A 56 0.13 -2.61 6.91
C ILE A 56 0.57 -3.70 5.93
N ASP A 57 1.56 -3.41 5.08
CA ASP A 57 1.95 -4.29 3.98
C ASP A 57 2.57 -5.60 4.51
N SER A 58 3.43 -5.49 5.54
CA SER A 58 4.02 -6.67 6.20
C SER A 58 2.97 -7.49 6.94
N PHE A 59 1.97 -6.86 7.56
CA PHE A 59 0.87 -7.58 8.19
C PHE A 59 0.04 -8.35 7.17
N LEU A 60 -0.34 -7.68 6.07
CA LEU A 60 -1.11 -8.32 5.00
C LEU A 60 -0.35 -9.50 4.39
N HIS A 61 0.95 -9.34 4.13
CA HIS A 61 1.79 -10.42 3.62
C HIS A 61 1.89 -11.61 4.60
N GLU A 62 2.12 -11.37 5.88
CA GLU A 62 2.27 -12.43 6.88
C GLU A 62 0.95 -13.19 7.14
N VAL A 63 -0.17 -12.46 7.19
CA VAL A 63 -1.49 -13.02 7.50
C VAL A 63 -2.17 -13.62 6.27
N PHE A 64 -1.99 -13.02 5.10
CA PHE A 64 -2.59 -13.40 3.82
C PHE A 64 -1.50 -13.63 2.76
N PRO A 65 -0.69 -14.70 2.89
CA PRO A 65 0.53 -14.90 2.10
C PRO A 65 0.30 -15.17 0.60
N GLN A 66 -0.95 -15.17 0.13
CA GLN A 66 -1.31 -15.35 -1.28
C GLN A 66 -1.77 -14.04 -1.93
N MET A 67 -1.94 -12.96 -1.17
CA MET A 67 -2.25 -11.64 -1.71
C MET A 67 -1.08 -11.14 -2.57
N ASP A 68 -1.41 -10.39 -3.62
CA ASP A 68 -0.42 -9.76 -4.51
C ASP A 68 -0.32 -8.28 -4.16
N ILE A 69 0.67 -7.93 -3.34
CA ILE A 69 0.82 -6.61 -2.73
C ILE A 69 1.89 -5.81 -3.48
N THR A 70 1.47 -4.69 -4.06
CA THR A 70 2.37 -3.67 -4.61
C THR A 70 2.37 -2.47 -3.69
N VAL A 71 3.52 -2.13 -3.13
CA VAL A 71 3.70 -0.90 -2.36
C VAL A 71 4.42 0.13 -3.22
N VAL A 72 3.94 1.36 -3.24
CA VAL A 72 4.56 2.49 -3.94
C VAL A 72 5.08 3.48 -2.91
N GLU A 73 6.39 3.72 -2.93
CA GLU A 73 7.07 4.60 -1.99
C GLU A 73 7.97 5.58 -2.72
N ILE A 74 7.87 6.87 -2.39
CA ILE A 74 8.65 7.92 -3.07
C ILE A 74 10.13 7.92 -2.63
N SER A 75 10.42 7.47 -1.40
CA SER A 75 11.72 7.59 -0.76
C SER A 75 12.43 6.25 -0.59
N ARG A 76 13.51 6.05 -1.36
CA ARG A 76 14.41 4.90 -1.18
C ARG A 76 14.92 4.75 0.26
N ARG A 77 15.13 5.86 0.97
CA ARG A 77 15.58 5.86 2.36
C ARG A 77 14.55 5.20 3.29
N ILE A 78 13.25 5.38 3.02
CA ILE A 78 12.18 4.76 3.80
C ILE A 78 12.17 3.25 3.56
N LEU A 79 12.32 2.79 2.31
CA LEU A 79 12.48 1.36 2.00
C LEU A 79 13.69 0.74 2.71
N ASP A 80 14.86 1.38 2.63
CA ASP A 80 16.08 0.87 3.28
C ASP A 80 15.90 0.78 4.81
N MET A 81 15.21 1.75 5.42
CA MET A 81 14.84 1.73 6.83
C MET A 81 13.85 0.61 7.15
N ALA A 82 12.78 0.45 6.37
CA ALA A 82 11.77 -0.59 6.53
C ALA A 82 12.39 -2.00 6.49
N LYS A 83 13.32 -2.25 5.56
CA LYS A 83 14.05 -3.51 5.51
C LYS A 83 14.98 -3.71 6.71
N LYS A 84 15.78 -2.68 7.03
CA LYS A 84 16.83 -2.80 8.06
C LYS A 84 16.28 -2.90 9.48
N TRP A 85 15.25 -2.13 9.79
CA TRP A 85 14.76 -1.95 11.15
C TRP A 85 13.37 -2.53 11.36
N PHE A 86 12.56 -2.63 10.31
CA PHE A 86 11.18 -3.12 10.40
C PHE A 86 10.98 -4.53 9.80
N GLY A 87 12.06 -5.14 9.30
CA GLY A 87 12.06 -6.51 8.79
C GLY A 87 11.19 -6.69 7.55
N LEU A 88 10.97 -5.65 6.75
CA LEU A 88 10.26 -5.75 5.47
C LEU A 88 10.92 -6.80 4.57
N VAL A 89 10.13 -7.72 4.03
CA VAL A 89 10.58 -8.77 3.09
C VAL A 89 9.87 -8.54 1.77
N GLU A 90 10.62 -8.48 0.68
CA GLU A 90 10.07 -8.51 -0.66
C GLU A 90 10.21 -9.92 -1.25
N ASP A 91 9.19 -10.36 -1.98
CA ASP A 91 9.13 -11.61 -2.73
C ASP A 91 8.14 -11.50 -3.90
N ASP A 92 7.73 -12.63 -4.48
CA ASP A 92 6.81 -12.67 -5.63
C ASP A 92 5.41 -12.10 -5.30
N HIS A 93 5.01 -12.08 -4.03
CA HIS A 93 3.71 -11.65 -3.53
C HIS A 93 3.75 -10.28 -2.82
N HIS A 94 4.93 -9.74 -2.54
CA HIS A 94 5.08 -8.42 -1.94
C HIS A 94 6.30 -7.69 -2.48
N ARG A 95 6.06 -6.55 -3.15
CA ARG A 95 7.08 -5.75 -3.83
C ARG A 95 6.93 -4.27 -3.52
N VAL A 96 8.04 -3.56 -3.50
CA VAL A 96 8.07 -2.10 -3.35
C VAL A 96 8.62 -1.44 -4.61
N GLU A 97 7.83 -0.55 -5.20
CA GLU A 97 8.23 0.30 -6.32
C GLU A 97 8.63 1.69 -5.81
N ILE A 98 9.88 2.10 -6.08
CA ILE A 98 10.36 3.45 -5.72
C ILE A 98 9.97 4.46 -6.80
N VAL A 99 8.83 5.11 -6.60
CA VAL A 99 8.23 6.05 -7.56
C VAL A 99 7.25 6.99 -6.84
N ASP A 100 7.01 8.16 -7.42
CA ASP A 100 5.93 9.05 -6.97
C ASP A 100 4.55 8.39 -7.19
N GLY A 101 3.72 8.34 -6.14
CA GLY A 101 2.44 7.63 -6.18
C GLY A 101 1.45 8.18 -7.21
N ILE A 102 1.42 9.50 -7.40
CA ILE A 102 0.55 10.13 -8.41
C ILE A 102 1.02 9.79 -9.82
N THR A 103 2.33 9.80 -10.04
CA THR A 103 2.95 9.40 -11.30
C THR A 103 2.64 7.95 -11.62
N PHE A 104 2.80 7.05 -10.65
CA PHE A 104 2.47 5.63 -10.80
C PHE A 104 1.00 5.41 -11.19
N LEU A 105 0.08 6.06 -10.47
CA LEU A 105 -1.36 5.99 -10.76
C LEU A 105 -1.67 6.45 -12.19
N ALA A 106 -1.12 7.59 -12.60
CA ALA A 106 -1.34 8.16 -13.93
C ALA A 106 -0.78 7.24 -15.04
N GLU A 107 0.38 6.63 -14.84
CA GLU A 107 0.98 5.71 -15.81
C GLU A 107 0.17 4.41 -15.94
N LYS A 108 -0.19 3.78 -14.82
CA LYS A 108 -1.03 2.56 -14.83
C LYS A 108 -2.40 2.84 -15.46
N ALA A 109 -3.03 3.97 -15.14
CA ALA A 109 -4.31 4.38 -15.72
C ALA A 109 -4.23 4.61 -17.23
N LYS A 110 -3.13 5.17 -17.74
CA LYS A 110 -2.88 5.33 -19.19
C LYS A 110 -2.70 3.99 -19.89
N ILE A 111 -1.93 3.08 -19.31
CA ILE A 111 -1.71 1.73 -19.87
C ILE A 111 -3.04 0.98 -19.94
N GLY A 112 -3.86 1.02 -18.89
CA GLY A 112 -5.21 0.46 -18.90
C GLY A 112 -6.05 1.02 -20.05
N ARG A 113 -6.00 2.33 -20.30
CA ARG A 113 -6.67 2.97 -21.45
C ARG A 113 -6.15 2.53 -22.82
N MET A 114 -4.84 2.38 -23.00
CA MET A 114 -4.28 1.92 -24.29
C MET A 114 -4.65 0.47 -24.60
N ARG A 115 -4.93 -0.34 -23.58
CA ARG A 115 -5.42 -1.72 -23.71
C ARG A 115 -6.95 -1.80 -23.89
N ASN A 116 -7.68 -0.72 -23.62
CA ASN A 116 -9.15 -0.58 -23.75
C ASN A 116 -9.68 -0.44 -25.20
N ILE A 117 -9.07 -1.11 -26.18
CA ILE A 117 -9.81 -1.53 -27.39
C ILE A 117 -10.70 -2.75 -27.05
N GLN A 118 -10.56 -3.36 -25.87
CA GLN A 118 -11.52 -4.32 -25.31
C GLN A 118 -11.79 -4.01 -23.82
N PRO A 119 -13.05 -4.12 -23.34
CA PRO A 119 -13.38 -3.87 -21.95
C PRO A 119 -12.66 -4.90 -21.07
N SER A 120 -11.80 -4.43 -20.16
CA SER A 120 -11.29 -5.16 -18.99
C SER A 120 -10.79 -6.59 -19.26
N ILE A 121 -9.52 -6.72 -19.66
CA ILE A 121 -8.80 -7.99 -19.53
C ILE A 121 -8.59 -8.24 -18.03
N PRO A 122 -8.93 -9.43 -17.49
CA PRO A 122 -8.62 -9.81 -16.12
C PRO A 122 -7.11 -9.68 -15.86
N GLY A 123 -6.70 -8.81 -14.93
CA GLY A 123 -5.31 -8.74 -14.47
C GLY A 123 -4.72 -7.35 -14.23
N ASP A 124 -5.28 -6.28 -14.81
CA ASP A 124 -4.72 -4.90 -14.73
C ASP A 124 -5.37 -4.02 -13.63
N HIS A 125 -6.25 -4.60 -12.80
CA HIS A 125 -6.93 -3.90 -11.71
C HIS A 125 -6.41 -4.35 -10.34
N TYR A 126 -6.57 -3.48 -9.34
CA TYR A 126 -6.39 -3.80 -7.93
C TYR A 126 -7.75 -3.98 -7.27
N ASP A 127 -7.90 -5.00 -6.43
CA ASP A 127 -9.12 -5.26 -5.67
C ASP A 127 -9.32 -4.20 -4.58
N ALA A 128 -8.21 -3.66 -4.05
CA ALA A 128 -8.21 -2.50 -3.19
C ALA A 128 -6.97 -1.62 -3.39
N ILE A 129 -7.17 -0.31 -3.19
CA ILE A 129 -6.12 0.71 -3.19
C ILE A 129 -6.15 1.42 -1.83
N LEU A 130 -5.06 1.31 -1.08
CA LEU A 130 -4.81 1.99 0.19
C LEU A 130 -3.90 3.19 -0.05
N VAL A 131 -4.26 4.38 0.44
CA VAL A 131 -3.46 5.59 0.25
C VAL A 131 -3.11 6.23 1.58
N ASP A 132 -1.88 5.98 2.05
CA ASP A 132 -1.28 6.53 3.27
C ASP A 132 0.00 7.32 2.94
N ALA A 133 -0.11 8.21 1.95
CA ALA A 133 1.02 9.01 1.45
C ALA A 133 1.04 10.41 2.08
N CYS A 134 1.70 10.53 3.22
CA CYS A 134 1.85 11.79 3.96
C CYS A 134 2.77 12.82 3.25
N PRO A 135 2.59 14.12 3.50
CA PRO A 135 3.57 15.12 3.09
C PRO A 135 4.94 14.84 3.72
N ALA A 136 6.02 15.10 2.98
CA ALA A 136 7.39 14.86 3.46
C ALA A 136 7.74 15.70 4.70
N GLU A 137 7.17 16.90 4.79
CA GLU A 137 7.28 17.78 5.95
C GLU A 137 5.90 17.88 6.63
N PRO A 138 5.81 17.78 7.96
CA PRO A 138 4.55 17.95 8.67
C PRO A 138 3.96 19.34 8.38
N VAL A 139 2.80 19.38 7.73
CA VAL A 139 2.06 20.62 7.51
C VAL A 139 0.90 20.65 8.50
N GLU A 140 0.80 21.74 9.27
CA GLU A 140 -0.26 21.91 10.25
C GLU A 140 -1.65 21.76 9.60
N GLY A 141 -2.47 20.87 10.16
CA GLY A 141 -3.81 20.59 9.67
C GLY A 141 -3.89 19.70 8.42
N ILE A 142 -2.78 19.26 7.82
CA ILE A 142 -2.78 18.22 6.78
C ILE A 142 -2.52 16.87 7.45
N LYS A 143 -3.57 16.05 7.53
CA LYS A 143 -3.44 14.61 7.80
C LYS A 143 -3.23 13.88 6.50
N CYS A 144 -2.55 12.75 6.57
CA CYS A 144 -2.34 11.87 5.43
C CYS A 144 -3.71 11.40 4.89
N PRO A 145 -3.83 11.17 3.57
CA PRO A 145 -2.82 11.42 2.53
C PRO A 145 -2.67 12.90 2.15
N SER A 146 -1.59 13.20 1.42
CA SER A 146 -1.29 14.54 0.89
C SER A 146 -2.42 15.08 0.03
N ARG A 147 -2.69 16.39 0.10
CA ARG A 147 -3.81 17.05 -0.63
C ARG A 147 -3.87 16.72 -2.12
N SER A 148 -2.73 16.50 -2.76
CA SER A 148 -2.62 16.17 -4.18
C SER A 148 -3.37 14.88 -4.57
N PHE A 149 -3.52 13.92 -3.65
CA PHE A 149 -4.27 12.68 -3.88
C PHE A 149 -5.78 12.87 -3.98
N TYR A 150 -6.30 14.02 -3.55
CA TYR A 150 -7.73 14.36 -3.64
C TYR A 150 -8.10 15.15 -4.90
N SER A 151 -7.15 15.40 -5.80
CA SER A 151 -7.46 16.06 -7.07
C SER A 151 -8.33 15.16 -7.94
N GLU A 152 -9.29 15.76 -8.66
CA GLU A 152 -10.22 15.02 -9.54
C GLU A 152 -9.50 14.08 -10.51
N ARG A 153 -8.41 14.56 -11.11
CA ARG A 153 -7.55 13.75 -11.99
C ARG A 153 -7.02 12.49 -11.31
N VAL A 154 -6.52 12.61 -10.08
CA VAL A 154 -5.96 11.46 -9.34
C VAL A 154 -7.07 10.49 -8.93
N LEU A 155 -8.21 11.02 -8.49
CA LEU A 155 -9.39 10.20 -8.18
C LEU A 155 -9.92 9.46 -9.41
N GLU A 156 -9.93 10.08 -10.59
CA GLU A 156 -10.25 9.41 -11.85
C GLU A 156 -9.26 8.30 -12.21
N ASP A 157 -7.97 8.52 -11.98
CA ASP A 157 -6.94 7.51 -12.26
C ASP A 157 -7.05 6.32 -11.30
N ILE A 158 -7.31 6.57 -10.03
CA ILE A 158 -7.63 5.53 -9.02
C ILE A 158 -8.88 4.74 -9.45
N ALA A 159 -9.96 5.43 -9.84
CA ALA A 159 -11.21 4.79 -10.26
C ALA A 159 -11.03 3.86 -11.47
N LYS A 160 -10.12 4.20 -12.41
CA LYS A 160 -9.81 3.34 -13.57
C LYS A 160 -9.05 2.07 -13.19
N LEU A 161 -8.33 2.08 -12.07
CA LEU A 161 -7.53 0.96 -11.59
C LEU A 161 -8.30 0.02 -10.67
N LEU A 162 -9.47 0.43 -10.18
CA LEU A 162 -10.39 -0.42 -9.45
C LEU A 162 -11.33 -1.18 -10.42
N PRO A 163 -11.75 -2.42 -10.10
CA PRO A 163 -12.84 -3.06 -10.81
C PRO A 163 -14.15 -2.29 -10.58
N ALA A 164 -15.20 -2.57 -11.36
CA ALA A 164 -16.51 -1.91 -11.22
C ALA A 164 -17.12 -1.97 -9.80
N LYS A 165 -16.66 -2.91 -8.96
CA LYS A 165 -17.05 -3.07 -7.54
C LYS A 165 -15.93 -2.71 -6.54
N GLY A 166 -14.76 -2.28 -7.02
CA GLY A 166 -13.55 -2.03 -6.22
C GLY A 166 -13.72 -0.90 -5.20
N LYS A 167 -12.85 -0.89 -4.18
CA LYS A 167 -12.91 0.08 -3.07
C LYS A 167 -11.63 0.90 -2.94
N PHE A 168 -11.82 2.14 -2.50
CA PHE A 168 -10.77 3.11 -2.20
C PHE A 168 -10.81 3.43 -0.70
N GLY A 169 -9.66 3.39 -0.03
CA GLY A 169 -9.49 3.80 1.37
C GLY A 169 -8.35 4.81 1.52
N SER A 170 -8.64 5.93 2.20
CA SER A 170 -7.71 7.02 2.55
C SER A 170 -7.82 7.35 4.03
#